data_AF-I2CQU2-F1
#
_entry.id   AF-I2CQU2-F1
#
_cell.length_a   1.000
_cell.length_b   1.000
_cell.length_c   1.000
_cell.angle_alpha   90.00
_cell.angle_beta   90.00
_cell.angle_gamma   90.00
#
_symmetry.space_group_name_H-M   'P 1'
#
loop_
_entity.id
_entity.type
_entity.pdbx_description
1 polymer ?
#
loop_
_entity_poly.entity_id
_entity_poly.type
_entity_poly.pdbx_seq_one_letter_code
_entity_poly.pdbx_strand_id
1 'polypeptide(L)' 'MLTTPFSWKECFTPKEKWLGGAAPDGKDSHAELKRLMGGLGFKLLKEQEMPLIIHQHARLFELITPMATVWQKM' A
#
# COMPACT_ATOMS: atom_id res chain seq x y z
N MET A 1 9.26 0.88 7.98
CA MET A 1 8.57 -0.21 7.25
C MET A 1 7.16 0.27 6.94
N LEU A 2 6.64 -0.02 5.75
CA LEU A 2 5.28 0.33 5.33
C LEU A 2 4.59 -0.90 4.75
N THR A 3 3.35 -1.15 5.17
CA THR A 3 2.50 -2.22 4.66
C THR A 3 1.25 -1.61 4.05
N THR A 4 0.96 -1.92 2.79
CA THR A 4 -0.21 -1.37 2.10
C THR A 4 -0.82 -2.40 1.15
N PRO A 5 -2.16 -2.55 1.14
CA PRO A 5 -2.85 -3.40 0.17
C PRO A 5 -3.02 -2.74 -1.19
N PHE A 6 -2.72 -1.44 -1.33
CA PHE A 6 -3.01 -0.62 -2.51
C PHE A 6 -4.48 -0.66 -2.97
N SER A 7 -5.39 -1.02 -2.06
CA SER A 7 -6.84 -0.90 -2.29
C SER A 7 -7.33 0.47 -1.84
N TRP A 8 -8.29 1.01 -2.60
CA TRP A 8 -8.89 2.31 -2.34
C TRP A 8 -10.38 2.18 -2.01
N LYS A 9 -10.85 3.02 -1.09
CA LYS A 9 -12.29 3.24 -0.84
C LYS A 9 -12.53 4.73 -0.67
N GLU A 10 -13.55 5.23 -1.36
CA GLU A 10 -13.96 6.65 -1.34
C GLU A 10 -14.19 7.17 0.09
N CYS A 11 -14.72 6.34 0.98
CA CYS A 11 -14.98 6.72 2.38
C CYS A 11 -13.71 7.06 3.17
N PHE A 12 -12.52 6.64 2.72
CA PHE A 12 -11.25 6.91 3.40
C PHE A 12 -10.44 8.01 2.72
N THR A 13 -10.46 8.09 1.39
CA THR A 13 -9.64 9.05 0.64
C THR A 13 -10.41 9.50 -0.60
N PRO A 14 -10.66 10.80 -0.80
CA PRO A 14 -11.20 11.30 -2.07
C PRO A 14 -10.34 10.85 -3.25
N LYS A 15 -10.97 10.50 -4.37
CA LYS A 15 -10.27 9.93 -5.53
C LYS A 15 -9.11 10.80 -6.04
N GLU A 16 -9.26 12.13 -6.02
CA GLU A 16 -8.26 13.09 -6.51
C GLU A 16 -7.00 13.12 -5.64
N LYS A 17 -7.09 12.61 -4.41
CA LYS A 17 -5.98 12.54 -3.46
C LYS A 17 -5.36 11.15 -3.38
N TRP A 18 -5.88 10.18 -4.14
CA TRP A 18 -5.39 8.83 -4.11
C TRP A 18 -4.07 8.67 -4.89
N LEU A 19 -3.12 7.98 -4.27
CA LEU A 19 -1.79 7.78 -4.81
C LEU A 19 -1.83 6.86 -6.03
N GLY A 20 -1.38 7.34 -7.19
CA GLY A 20 -1.28 6.54 -8.42
C GLY A 20 -2.62 6.14 -9.05
N GLY A 21 -3.77 6.69 -8.63
CA GLY A 21 -5.06 6.44 -9.28
C GLY A 21 -5.74 5.11 -8.88
N ALA A 22 -7.03 4.99 -9.21
CA ALA A 22 -7.92 3.93 -8.70
C ALA A 22 -7.95 2.67 -9.59
N ALA A 23 -6.77 2.17 -9.99
CA ALA A 23 -6.67 0.92 -10.73
C ALA A 23 -7.13 -0.26 -9.86
N PRO A 24 -7.94 -1.20 -10.38
CA PRO A 24 -8.46 -2.33 -9.59
C PRO A 24 -7.37 -3.22 -8.97
N ASP A 25 -6.17 -3.25 -9.56
CA ASP A 25 -5.04 -4.09 -9.13
C ASP A 25 -3.94 -3.33 -8.38
N GLY A 26 -4.13 -2.02 -8.12
CA GLY A 26 -3.20 -1.20 -7.33
C GLY A 26 -1.79 -1.03 -7.92
N LYS A 27 -1.52 -1.52 -9.14
CA LYS A 27 -0.17 -1.47 -9.75
C LYS A 27 0.33 -0.04 -9.92
N ASP A 28 -0.55 0.87 -10.30
CA ASP A 28 -0.21 2.27 -10.50
C ASP A 28 0.15 2.95 -9.17
N SER A 29 -0.61 2.69 -8.10
CA SER A 29 -0.32 3.17 -6.73
C SER A 29 1.03 2.69 -6.22
N HIS A 30 1.38 1.45 -6.53
CA HIS A 30 2.64 0.85 -6.11
C HIS A 30 3.84 1.49 -6.81
N ALA A 31 3.78 1.64 -8.13
CA ALA A 31 4.83 2.30 -8.89
C ALA A 31 5.00 3.76 -8.45
N GLU A 32 3.90 4.47 -8.22
CA GLU A 32 3.91 5.86 -7.78
C GLU A 32 4.50 6.02 -6.38
N LEU A 33 4.20 5.11 -5.45
CA LEU A 33 4.84 5.08 -4.13
C LEU A 33 6.37 4.97 -4.26
N LYS A 34 6.88 4.06 -5.09
CA LYS A 34 8.33 3.89 -5.29
C LYS A 34 8.96 5.16 -5.85
N ARG A 35 8.31 5.80 -6.82
CA ARG A 35 8.76 7.06 -7.44
C ARG A 35 8.87 8.18 -6.39
N LEU A 36 7.84 8.37 -5.57
CA LEU A 36 7.84 9.39 -4.52
C LEU A 36 8.90 9.12 -3.45
N MET A 37 8.99 7.88 -2.96
CA MET A 37 9.99 7.51 -1.94
C MET A 37 11.41 7.75 -2.45
N GLY A 38 11.70 7.37 -3.71
CA GLY A 38 12.98 7.67 -4.36
C GLY A 38 13.27 9.17 -4.46
N GLY A 39 12.29 9.97 -4.88
CA GLY A 39 12.41 11.43 -4.92
C GLY A 39 12.62 12.07 -3.54
N LEU A 40 12.12 11.44 -2.48
CA LEU A 40 12.37 11.83 -1.09
C LEU A 40 13.71 11.30 -0.55
N GLY A 41 14.56 10.68 -1.36
CA GLY A 41 15.87 10.17 -0.93
C GLY A 41 15.77 8.91 -0.07
N PHE A 42 14.71 8.11 -0.22
CA PHE A 42 14.64 6.79 0.38
C PHE A 42 15.07 5.72 -0.60
N LYS A 43 15.85 4.75 -0.11
CA LYS A 43 16.21 3.53 -0.82
C LYS A 43 15.33 2.38 -0.36
N LEU A 44 14.72 1.66 -1.30
CA LEU A 44 14.01 0.42 -1.02
C LEU A 44 15.03 -0.69 -0.69
N LEU A 45 14.92 -1.27 0.50
CA LEU A 45 15.80 -2.37 0.94
C LEU A 45 15.14 -3.74 0.77
N LYS A 46 13.84 -3.83 1.04
CA LYS A 46 13.09 -5.09 0.99
C LYS A 46 11.66 -4.83 0.60
N GLU A 47 11.10 -5.78 -0.14
CA GLU A 47 9.73 -5.79 -0.61
C GLU A 47 9.24 -7.24 -0.63
N GLN A 48 8.06 -7.49 -0.05
CA GLN A 48 7.45 -8.82 -0.08
C GLN A 48 5.94 -8.72 0.11
N GLU A 49 5.21 -9.64 -0.50
CA GLU A 49 3.83 -9.91 -0.11
C GLU A 49 3.79 -10.57 1.27
N MET A 50 2.86 -10.16 2.12
CA MET A 50 2.70 -10.73 3.45
C MET A 50 1.22 -10.95 3.74
N PRO A 51 0.77 -12.18 4.04
CA PRO A 51 -0.63 -12.43 4.39
C PRO A 51 -0.98 -11.73 5.70
N LEU A 52 -2.14 -11.08 5.74
CA LEU A 52 -2.67 -10.37 6.90
C LEU A 52 -4.16 -10.71 7.05
N ILE A 53 -4.57 -10.99 8.29
CA ILE A 53 -5.98 -11.14 8.66
C ILE A 53 -6.43 -9.87 9.36
N ILE A 54 -7.43 -9.19 8.81
CA ILE A 54 -8.12 -8.08 9.46
C ILE A 54 -9.34 -8.65 10.17
N HIS A 55 -9.39 -8.49 11.49
CA HIS A 55 -10.56 -8.81 12.29
C HIS A 55 -11.50 -7.61 12.31
N GLN A 56 -12.55 -7.65 11.49
CA GLN A 56 -13.52 -6.56 11.39
C GLN A 56 -14.47 -6.56 12.60
N HIS A 57 -15.01 -7.73 12.94
CA HIS A 57 -15.81 -7.97 14.15
C HIS A 57 -15.87 -9.48 14.46
N ALA A 58 -16.50 -9.88 15.57
CA ALA A 58 -16.48 -11.25 16.13
C ALA A 58 -16.73 -12.43 15.14
N ARG A 59 -17.46 -12.20 14.04
CA ARG A 59 -17.73 -13.20 12.98
C ARG A 59 -17.30 -12.79 11.56
N LEU A 60 -16.51 -11.72 11.41
CA LEU A 60 -16.06 -11.24 10.10
C LEU A 60 -14.55 -10.98 10.13
N PHE A 61 -13.87 -11.77 9.31
CA PHE A 61 -12.44 -11.70 9.10
C PHE A 61 -12.20 -11.51 7.61
N GLU A 62 -11.21 -10.69 7.27
CA GLU A 62 -10.79 -10.44 5.91
C GLU A 62 -9.34 -10.90 5.78
N LEU A 63 -9.09 -11.87 4.88
CA LEU A 63 -7.73 -12.24 4.51
C LEU A 63 -7.31 -11.37 3.33
N ILE A 64 -6.21 -10.65 3.49
CA ILE A 64 -5.60 -9.83 2.44
C ILE A 64 -4.11 -10.13 2.32
N THR A 65 -3.53 -9.77 1.17
CA THR A 65 -2.10 -9.94 0.88
C THR A 65 -1.47 -8.58 0.56
N PRO A 66 -1.26 -7.72 1.56
CA PRO A 66 -0.60 -6.43 1.35
C PRO A 66 0.87 -6.57 0.97
N MET A 67 1.39 -5.53 0.32
CA MET A 67 2.80 -5.36 0.05
C MET A 67 3.49 -4.75 1.28
N ALA A 68 4.50 -5.43 1.82
CA ALA A 68 5.36 -4.96 2.89
C ALA A 68 6.69 -4.46 2.33
N THR A 69 7.04 -3.21 2.63
CA THR A 69 8.24 -2.54 2.14
C THR A 69 9.09 -1.97 3.28
N VAL A 70 10.41 -2.11 3.15
CA VAL A 70 11.39 -1.55 4.08
C VAL A 70 12.21 -0.52 3.34
N TRP A 71 12.24 0.70 3.88
CA TRP A 71 12.89 1.85 3.28
C TRP A 71 13.95 2.39 4.23
N GLN A 72 15.10 2.79 3.67
CA GLN A 72 16.17 3.48 4.39
C GLN A 72 16.30 4.89 3.85
N LYS A 73 16.35 5.89 4.74
CA LYS A 73 16.67 7.26 4.38
C LYS A 73 18.17 7.34 4.06
N MET A 74 18.49 7.91 2.90
CA MET A 74 19.85 8.25 2.49
C MET A 74 20.27 9.58 3.08
#